data_AF-A0AAW1XMR4-F1
#
_entry.id   AF-A0AAW1XMR4-F1
#
_cell.length_a   1.000
_cell.length_b   1.000
_cell.length_c   1.000
_cell.angle_alpha   90.00
_cell.angle_beta   90.00
_cell.angle_gamma   90.00
#
_symmetry.space_group_name_H-M   'P 1'
#
loop_
_entity.id
_entity.type
_entity.pdbx_description
1 polymer ?
#
loop_
_entity_poly.entity_id
_entity_poly.type
_entity_poly.pdbx_seq_one_letter_code
_entity_poly.pdbx_strand_id
1 'polypeptide(L)'
;MISGWLFDVSDFSVLPGRGIQCLIDGKLILVGNRKLMTESGIDIPTHVENFVVELEESAKTGILVAYEGNLVGVLGVADPLKREAAIVIEGLGKMGVIPVMVTGDNWRTAQAVAKEVGIQDVRAEIMPAGKADVVRSFQKDGSIVAMVGDGINDSPALAAADVGMAIGAGTDIAIEAADYVLMRNNLEDVITAIDLSRKTFTRIRLNYVFAMAYNVIAIPIAAGVFFPSLGIILPPWVAGACMAMSSVSVVCSSLLLRRYRKPRLTAILEIVVE
;
A
#
# COMPACT_ATOMS: atom_id res chain seq x y z
N MET A 1 29.66 19.79 23.48
CA MET A 1 30.37 18.67 24.15
C MET A 1 29.43 17.47 24.26
N ILE A 2 29.25 16.69 23.19
CA ILE A 2 28.46 15.44 23.18
C ILE A 2 29.38 14.20 23.23
N SER A 3 30.70 14.41 23.17
CA SER A 3 31.71 13.37 22.94
C SER A 3 32.04 12.44 24.12
N GLY A 4 31.51 12.69 25.33
CA GLY A 4 31.87 11.89 26.52
C GLY A 4 31.09 10.57 26.67
N TRP A 5 30.04 10.37 25.87
CA TRP A 5 29.12 9.22 25.96
C TRP A 5 29.16 8.31 24.72
N LEU A 6 29.95 8.69 23.72
CA LEU A 6 30.09 7.94 22.47
C LEU A 6 31.38 7.11 22.59
N PHE A 7 31.22 5.80 22.67
CA PHE A 7 32.34 4.86 22.61
C PHE A 7 32.77 4.67 21.16
N ASP A 8 34.07 4.45 20.94
CA ASP A 8 34.56 4.04 19.62
C ASP A 8 34.12 2.60 19.33
N VAL A 9 33.63 2.39 18.11
CA VAL A 9 33.10 1.11 17.65
C VAL A 9 34.00 0.57 16.55
N SER A 10 34.45 -0.69 16.69
CA SER A 10 35.17 -1.43 15.66
C SER A 10 34.36 -2.63 15.14
N ASP A 11 34.71 -3.12 13.94
CA ASP A 11 34.12 -4.30 13.29
C ASP A 11 32.59 -4.32 13.27
N PHE A 12 31.97 -3.17 13.02
CA PHE A 12 30.52 -3.07 12.86
C PHE A 12 30.05 -3.89 11.67
N SER A 13 29.06 -4.77 11.91
CA SER A 13 28.44 -5.59 10.88
C SER A 13 26.93 -5.65 11.08
N VAL A 14 26.20 -5.45 9.97
CA VAL A 14 24.75 -5.63 9.91
C VAL A 14 24.46 -7.06 9.48
N LEU A 15 23.65 -7.76 10.26
CA LEU A 15 23.20 -9.11 10.00
C LEU A 15 21.72 -9.07 9.57
N PRO A 16 21.42 -9.16 8.26
CA PRO A 16 20.05 -9.02 7.75
C PRO A 16 19.07 -9.98 8.43
N GLY A 17 17.94 -9.45 8.90
CA GLY A 17 16.91 -10.23 9.60
C GLY A 17 17.30 -10.75 10.98
N ARG A 18 18.43 -10.30 11.54
CA ARG A 18 18.95 -10.71 12.86
C ARG A 18 19.21 -9.52 13.77
N GLY A 19 19.95 -8.52 13.27
CA GLY A 19 20.35 -7.36 14.04
C GLY A 19 21.71 -6.83 13.63
N ILE A 20 22.46 -6.31 14.59
CA ILE A 20 23.80 -5.76 14.41
C ILE A 20 24.76 -6.38 15.43
N GLN A 21 26.04 -6.44 15.04
CA GLN A 21 27.13 -6.82 15.92
C GLN A 21 28.28 -5.81 15.80
N CYS A 22 28.99 -5.58 16.89
CA CYS A 22 30.18 -4.74 16.88
C CYS A 22 31.11 -5.04 18.07
N LEU A 23 32.28 -4.44 18.06
CA LEU A 23 33.24 -4.45 19.16
C LEU A 23 33.34 -3.05 19.78
N ILE A 24 33.24 -2.96 21.10
CA ILE A 24 33.54 -1.74 21.87
C ILE A 24 34.63 -2.08 22.88
N ASP A 25 35.75 -1.36 22.86
CA ASP A 25 36.92 -1.65 23.70
C ASP A 25 37.39 -3.12 23.59
N GLY A 26 37.27 -3.71 22.40
CA GLY A 26 37.62 -5.12 22.13
C GLY A 26 36.58 -6.13 22.61
N LYS A 27 35.41 -5.68 23.08
CA LYS A 27 34.36 -6.54 23.63
C LYS A 27 33.16 -6.65 22.70
N LEU A 28 32.71 -7.89 22.49
CA LEU A 28 31.64 -8.19 21.54
C LEU A 28 30.28 -7.73 22.10
N ILE A 29 29.58 -6.93 21.30
CA ILE A 29 28.22 -6.47 21.55
C ILE A 29 27.31 -6.98 20.45
N LEU A 30 26.17 -7.52 20.84
CA LEU A 30 25.13 -8.01 19.95
C LEU A 30 23.82 -7.30 20.28
N VAL A 31 23.16 -6.74 19.27
CA VAL A 31 21.86 -6.08 19.40
C VAL A 31 20.95 -6.62 18.32
N GLY A 32 19.89 -7.35 18.70
CA GLY A 32 19.04 -7.99 17.70
C GLY A 32 17.92 -8.84 18.28
N ASN A 33 17.41 -9.74 17.45
CA ASN A 33 16.31 -10.63 17.80
C ASN A 33 16.79 -11.93 18.47
N ARG A 34 15.83 -12.78 18.85
CA ARG A 34 16.08 -14.10 19.45
C ARG A 34 17.01 -14.98 18.63
N LYS A 35 16.86 -14.95 17.29
CA LYS A 35 17.68 -15.74 16.36
C LYS A 35 19.16 -15.38 16.47
N LEU A 36 19.49 -14.08 16.56
CA LEU A 36 20.88 -13.64 16.77
C LEU A 36 21.46 -14.21 18.08
N MET A 37 20.72 -14.07 19.18
CA MET A 37 21.18 -14.52 20.50
C MET A 37 21.43 -16.04 20.52
N THR A 38 20.49 -16.83 20.02
CA THR A 38 20.61 -18.29 19.99
C THR A 38 21.76 -18.76 19.09
N GLU A 39 21.94 -18.15 17.91
CA GLU A 39 23.04 -18.48 17.00
C GLU A 39 24.41 -18.08 17.57
N SER A 40 24.47 -17.04 18.39
CA SER A 40 25.68 -16.60 19.10
C SER A 40 25.92 -17.35 20.42
N GLY A 41 25.09 -18.36 20.76
CA GLY A 41 25.25 -19.16 21.96
C GLY A 41 24.89 -18.43 23.26
N ILE A 42 24.13 -17.33 23.18
CA ILE A 42 23.68 -16.56 24.35
C ILE A 42 22.41 -17.19 24.90
N ASP A 43 22.44 -17.52 26.19
CA ASP A 43 21.27 -18.02 26.91
C ASP A 43 20.27 -16.89 27.19
N ILE A 44 18.99 -17.16 26.95
CA ILE A 44 17.90 -16.21 27.19
C ILE A 44 17.09 -16.75 28.38
N PRO A 45 17.23 -16.14 29.57
CA PRO A 45 16.49 -16.60 30.74
C PRO A 45 14.98 -16.52 30.53
N THR A 46 14.21 -17.48 31.07
CA THR A 46 12.75 -17.58 30.88
C THR A 46 11.98 -16.31 31.29
N HIS A 47 12.45 -15.58 32.30
CA HIS A 47 11.79 -14.33 32.71
C HIS A 47 11.98 -13.21 31.67
N VAL A 48 13.14 -13.16 31.00
CA VAL A 48 13.42 -12.21 29.93
C VAL A 48 12.63 -12.59 28.68
N GLU A 49 12.58 -13.89 28.39
CA GLU A 49 11.76 -14.44 27.31
C GLU A 49 10.30 -13.99 27.43
N ASN A 50 9.71 -14.16 28.61
CA ASN A 50 8.33 -13.74 28.89
C ASN A 50 8.14 -12.23 28.74
N PHE A 51 9.09 -11.42 29.19
CA PHE A 51 9.02 -9.96 29.05
C PHE A 51 9.10 -9.52 27.58
N VAL A 52 9.95 -10.17 26.76
CA VAL A 52 10.00 -9.92 25.32
C VAL A 52 8.66 -10.26 24.66
N VAL A 53 8.05 -11.40 25.05
CA VAL A 53 6.72 -11.79 24.54
C VAL A 53 5.67 -10.75 24.89
N GLU A 54 5.65 -10.25 26.13
CA GLU A 54 4.70 -9.20 26.55
C GLU A 54 4.86 -7.90 25.75
N LEU A 55 6.11 -7.51 25.45
CA LEU A 55 6.38 -6.37 24.58
C LEU A 55 5.85 -6.60 23.16
N GLU A 56 6.11 -7.79 22.59
CA GLU A 56 5.68 -8.17 21.25
C GLU A 56 4.14 -8.22 21.13
N GLU A 57 3.45 -8.78 22.13
CA GLU A 57 1.99 -8.80 22.20
C GLU A 57 1.39 -7.39 22.34
N SER A 58 2.16 -6.44 22.89
CA SER A 58 1.80 -5.03 22.98
C SER A 58 2.17 -4.22 21.73
N ALA A 59 2.37 -4.88 20.57
CA ALA A 59 2.77 -4.27 19.30
C ALA A 59 4.11 -3.51 19.35
N LYS A 60 5.05 -3.95 20.20
CA LYS A 60 6.41 -3.41 20.27
C LYS A 60 7.40 -4.44 19.74
N THR A 61 8.47 -3.99 19.09
CA THR A 61 9.57 -4.85 18.70
C THR A 61 10.51 -5.03 19.90
N GLY A 62 10.65 -6.27 20.37
CA GLY A 62 11.57 -6.63 21.43
C GLY A 62 13.00 -6.80 20.88
N ILE A 63 13.92 -5.97 21.34
CA ILE A 63 15.33 -5.99 20.95
C ILE A 63 16.16 -6.47 22.14
N LEU A 64 16.88 -7.56 21.96
CA LEU A 64 17.79 -8.15 22.94
C LEU A 64 19.17 -7.52 22.79
N VAL A 65 19.81 -7.20 23.92
CA VAL A 65 21.16 -6.65 23.97
C VAL A 65 22.04 -7.59 24.78
N ALA A 66 23.16 -8.01 24.20
CA ALA A 66 24.17 -8.82 24.86
C ALA A 66 25.55 -8.19 24.79
N TYR A 67 26.34 -8.44 25.83
CA TYR A 67 27.68 -7.91 26.04
C TYR A 67 28.59 -9.04 26.56
N GLU A 68 29.71 -9.27 25.87
CA GLU A 68 30.67 -10.35 26.20
C GLU A 68 29.99 -11.72 26.39
N GLY A 69 29.05 -12.07 25.49
CA GLY A 69 28.34 -13.35 25.53
C GLY A 69 27.25 -13.47 26.59
N ASN A 70 26.97 -12.41 27.35
CA ASN A 70 25.92 -12.37 28.36
C ASN A 70 24.80 -11.44 27.92
N LEU A 71 23.55 -11.86 28.07
CA LEU A 71 22.39 -11.00 27.86
C LEU A 71 22.34 -9.94 28.97
N VAL A 72 22.35 -8.66 28.61
CA VAL A 72 22.40 -7.53 29.56
C VAL A 72 21.10 -6.75 29.63
N GLY A 73 20.21 -6.88 28.63
CA GLY A 73 18.92 -6.19 28.68
C GLY A 73 18.04 -6.40 27.46
N VAL A 74 16.85 -5.81 27.55
CA VAL A 74 15.82 -5.79 26.50
C VAL A 74 15.33 -4.37 26.31
N LEU A 75 15.16 -3.97 25.05
CA LEU A 75 14.58 -2.70 24.65
C LEU A 75 13.30 -2.96 23.88
N GLY A 76 12.20 -2.32 24.28
CA GLY A 76 10.95 -2.32 23.52
C GLY A 76 10.86 -1.06 22.67
N VAL A 77 10.82 -1.19 21.35
CA VAL A 77 10.64 -0.07 20.43
C VAL A 77 9.27 -0.21 19.78
N ALA A 78 8.49 0.87 19.75
CA ALA A 78 7.19 0.89 19.10
C ALA A 78 7.22 1.89 17.95
N ASP A 79 6.71 1.48 16.79
CA ASP A 79 6.32 2.41 15.73
C ASP A 79 4.80 2.63 15.82
N PRO A 80 4.33 3.78 16.32
CA PRO A 80 2.91 3.98 16.56
C PRO A 80 2.14 3.98 15.25
N LEU A 81 1.03 3.24 15.24
CA LEU A 81 0.09 3.23 14.13
C LEU A 81 -0.44 4.65 13.83
N LYS A 82 -0.65 4.93 12.55
CA LYS A 82 -1.37 6.12 12.11
C LYS A 82 -2.79 6.08 12.64
N ARG A 83 -3.29 7.23 13.14
CA ARG A 83 -4.61 7.34 13.77
C ARG A 83 -5.74 6.91 12.84
N GLU A 84 -5.57 7.15 11.55
CA GLU A 84 -6.52 6.80 10.50
C GLU A 84 -6.42 5.35 10.01
N ALA A 85 -5.41 4.57 10.42
CA ALA A 85 -5.12 3.27 9.84
C ALA A 85 -6.30 2.29 9.94
N ALA A 86 -6.85 2.09 11.14
CA ALA A 86 -7.98 1.18 11.35
C ALA A 86 -9.21 1.55 10.50
N ILE A 87 -9.53 2.86 10.44
CA ILE A 87 -10.65 3.42 9.67
C ILE A 87 -10.43 3.19 8.16
N VAL A 88 -9.20 3.34 7.68
CA VAL A 88 -8.85 3.12 6.28
C VAL A 88 -8.94 1.64 5.92
N ILE A 89 -8.43 0.73 6.76
CA ILE A 89 -8.52 -0.72 6.54
C ILE A 89 -9.99 -1.16 6.47
N GLU A 90 -10.83 -0.68 7.38
CA GLU A 90 -12.27 -0.95 7.34
C GLU A 90 -12.92 -0.41 6.06
N GLY A 91 -12.58 0.83 5.68
CA GLY A 91 -13.08 1.46 4.45
C GLY A 91 -12.70 0.69 3.18
N LEU A 92 -11.48 0.18 3.10
CA LEU A 92 -11.03 -0.69 2.01
C LEU A 92 -11.84 -1.99 1.96
N GLY A 93 -12.12 -2.61 3.12
CA GLY A 93 -12.99 -3.77 3.23
C GLY A 93 -14.40 -3.50 2.66
N LYS A 94 -15.01 -2.36 3.00
CA LYS A 94 -16.32 -1.95 2.44
C LYS A 94 -16.30 -1.67 0.94
N MET A 95 -15.15 -1.29 0.38
CA MET A 95 -14.96 -1.12 -1.06
C MET A 95 -14.74 -2.46 -1.80
N GLY A 96 -14.68 -3.58 -1.09
CA GLY A 96 -14.39 -4.91 -1.62
C GLY A 96 -12.90 -5.13 -1.91
N VAL A 97 -12.01 -4.38 -1.25
CA VAL A 97 -10.56 -4.56 -1.33
C VAL A 97 -10.12 -5.35 -0.10
N ILE A 98 -9.31 -6.39 -0.30
CA ILE A 98 -8.81 -7.25 0.78
C ILE A 98 -7.46 -6.71 1.24
N PRO A 99 -7.34 -6.15 2.45
CA PRO A 99 -6.07 -5.67 2.97
C PRO A 99 -5.21 -6.83 3.46
N VAL A 100 -3.92 -6.81 3.10
CA VAL A 100 -2.90 -7.78 3.53
C VAL A 100 -1.72 -7.00 4.09
N MET A 101 -1.21 -7.38 5.26
CA MET A 101 -0.03 -6.77 5.85
C MET A 101 1.23 -7.55 5.46
N VAL A 102 2.25 -6.86 4.95
CA VAL A 102 3.56 -7.46 4.64
C VAL A 102 4.65 -6.68 5.38
N THR A 103 5.30 -7.31 6.36
CA THR A 103 6.33 -6.68 7.20
C THR A 103 7.57 -7.56 7.39
N GLY A 104 8.68 -6.91 7.72
CA GLY A 104 9.92 -7.57 8.16
C GLY A 104 9.98 -7.80 9.67
N ASP A 105 9.01 -7.26 10.44
CA ASP A 105 8.93 -7.47 11.89
C ASP A 105 8.64 -8.92 12.23
N ASN A 106 8.85 -9.27 13.51
CA ASN A 106 8.52 -10.60 14.01
C ASN A 106 7.01 -10.89 13.90
N TRP A 107 6.67 -12.18 13.88
CA TRP A 107 5.28 -12.61 13.74
C TRP A 107 4.33 -12.06 14.80
N ARG A 108 4.76 -11.97 16.07
CA ARG A 108 3.91 -11.56 17.19
C ARG A 108 3.54 -10.08 17.13
N THR A 109 4.54 -9.22 16.92
CA THR A 109 4.38 -7.78 16.72
C THR A 109 3.49 -7.51 15.51
N ALA A 110 3.77 -8.16 14.37
CA ALA A 110 2.96 -8.01 13.16
C ALA A 110 1.50 -8.41 13.39
N GLN A 111 1.26 -9.53 14.09
CA GLN A 111 -0.09 -9.98 14.41
C GLN A 111 -0.82 -9.05 15.39
N ALA A 112 -0.11 -8.49 16.39
CA ALA A 112 -0.67 -7.52 17.31
C ALA A 112 -1.10 -6.24 16.58
N VAL A 113 -0.23 -5.70 15.71
CA VAL A 113 -0.53 -4.53 14.86
C VAL A 113 -1.70 -4.82 13.94
N ALA A 114 -1.70 -5.96 13.24
CA ALA A 114 -2.77 -6.35 12.34
C ALA A 114 -4.12 -6.48 13.06
N LYS A 115 -4.13 -7.03 14.28
CA LYS A 115 -5.34 -7.13 15.10
C LYS A 115 -5.87 -5.76 15.51
N GLU A 116 -4.99 -4.80 15.82
CA GLU A 116 -5.38 -3.44 16.18
C GLU A 116 -6.04 -2.68 15.01
N VAL A 117 -5.58 -2.91 13.77
CA VAL A 117 -6.14 -2.27 12.57
C VAL A 117 -7.22 -3.09 11.84
N GLY A 118 -7.42 -4.36 12.21
CA GLY A 118 -8.43 -5.24 11.62
C GLY A 118 -8.00 -5.98 10.34
N ILE A 119 -6.70 -6.22 10.14
CA ILE A 119 -6.17 -7.01 9.02
C ILE A 119 -6.14 -8.50 9.38
N GLN A 120 -6.60 -9.36 8.47
CA GLN A 120 -6.70 -10.81 8.68
C GLN A 120 -5.50 -11.59 8.12
N ASP A 121 -5.00 -11.24 6.92
CA ASP A 121 -3.83 -11.90 6.32
C ASP A 121 -2.56 -11.07 6.61
N VAL A 122 -1.60 -11.70 7.28
CA VAL A 122 -0.35 -11.10 7.72
C VAL A 122 0.80 -11.98 7.24
N ARG A 123 1.76 -11.36 6.58
CA ARG A 123 3.01 -11.98 6.17
C ARG A 123 4.15 -11.22 6.87
N ALA A 124 4.70 -11.83 7.93
CA ALA A 124 5.75 -11.24 8.75
C ALA A 124 7.12 -11.89 8.47
N GLU A 125 8.18 -11.32 9.03
CA GLU A 125 9.58 -11.79 8.90
C GLU A 125 10.08 -11.85 7.45
N ILE A 126 9.53 -11.01 6.57
CA ILE A 126 9.89 -10.97 5.15
C ILE A 126 11.00 -9.96 4.90
N MET A 127 12.08 -10.42 4.28
CA MET A 127 13.14 -9.56 3.77
C MET A 127 12.65 -8.65 2.63
N PRO A 128 13.25 -7.47 2.42
CA PRO A 128 12.88 -6.55 1.34
C PRO A 128 12.75 -7.23 -0.04
N ALA A 129 13.70 -8.11 -0.40
CA ALA A 129 13.64 -8.88 -1.64
C ALA A 129 12.45 -9.84 -1.73
N GLY A 130 12.05 -10.44 -0.60
CA GLY A 130 10.92 -11.38 -0.53
C GLY A 130 9.54 -10.71 -0.59
N LYS A 131 9.44 -9.39 -0.37
CA LYS A 131 8.16 -8.68 -0.48
C LYS A 131 7.60 -8.74 -1.91
N ALA A 132 8.46 -8.65 -2.91
CA ALA A 132 8.07 -8.77 -4.32
C ALA A 132 7.55 -10.18 -4.65
N ASP A 133 8.11 -11.22 -4.04
CA ASP A 133 7.65 -12.60 -4.23
C ASP A 133 6.26 -12.82 -3.63
N VAL A 134 5.95 -12.17 -2.49
CA VAL A 134 4.60 -12.18 -1.92
C VAL A 134 3.60 -11.52 -2.87
N VAL A 135 3.91 -10.36 -3.43
CA VAL A 135 3.06 -9.70 -4.44
C VAL A 135 2.80 -10.64 -5.63
N ARG A 136 3.86 -11.26 -6.17
CA ARG A 136 3.75 -12.22 -7.28
C ARG A 136 2.94 -13.46 -6.92
N SER A 137 2.96 -13.90 -5.67
CA SER A 137 2.15 -15.04 -5.23
C SER A 137 0.65 -14.75 -5.36
N PHE A 138 0.20 -13.56 -4.92
CA PHE A 138 -1.19 -13.13 -5.07
C PHE A 138 -1.59 -12.91 -6.53
N GLN A 139 -0.68 -12.38 -7.35
CA GLN A 139 -0.92 -12.21 -8.79
C GLN A 139 -1.09 -13.57 -9.51
N LYS A 140 -0.31 -14.58 -9.13
CA LYS A 140 -0.46 -15.95 -9.67
C LYS A 140 -1.81 -16.58 -9.32
N ASP A 141 -2.36 -16.23 -8.16
CA ASP A 141 -3.71 -16.65 -7.76
C ASP A 141 -4.82 -15.87 -8.49
N GLY A 142 -4.47 -14.97 -9.41
CA GLY A 142 -5.40 -14.19 -10.23
C GLY A 142 -5.88 -12.89 -9.57
N SER A 143 -5.30 -12.51 -8.44
CA SER A 143 -5.62 -11.23 -7.78
C SER A 143 -4.90 -10.07 -8.47
N ILE A 144 -5.58 -8.93 -8.57
CA ILE A 144 -4.95 -7.66 -8.96
C ILE A 144 -4.43 -7.00 -7.68
N VAL A 145 -3.11 -6.78 -7.60
CA VAL A 145 -2.44 -6.38 -6.37
C VAL A 145 -2.03 -4.92 -6.43
N ALA A 146 -2.49 -4.13 -5.47
CA ALA A 146 -1.94 -2.81 -5.20
C ALA A 146 -0.99 -2.90 -3.98
N MET A 147 0.27 -2.48 -4.15
CA MET A 147 1.24 -2.42 -3.06
C MET A 147 1.32 -0.99 -2.54
N VAL A 148 1.29 -0.83 -1.21
CA VAL A 148 1.40 0.48 -0.57
C VAL A 148 2.61 0.47 0.37
N GLY A 149 3.54 1.41 0.20
CA GLY A 149 4.78 1.46 0.98
C GLY A 149 5.43 2.85 1.01
N ASP A 150 6.56 2.98 1.70
CA ASP A 150 7.33 4.24 1.79
C ASP A 150 8.26 4.49 0.59
N GLY A 151 8.48 3.44 -0.22
CA GLY A 151 9.31 3.45 -1.42
C GLY A 151 10.83 3.37 -1.19
N ILE A 152 11.31 3.31 0.05
CA ILE A 152 12.74 3.14 0.34
C ILE A 152 13.09 1.65 0.37
N ASN A 153 12.42 0.90 1.23
CA ASN A 153 12.65 -0.54 1.39
C ASN A 153 11.69 -1.39 0.54
N ASP A 154 10.65 -0.76 0.01
CA ASP A 154 9.54 -1.42 -0.69
C ASP A 154 9.59 -1.25 -2.21
N SER A 155 10.60 -0.56 -2.75
CA SER A 155 10.70 -0.28 -4.19
C SER A 155 10.60 -1.52 -5.09
N PRO A 156 11.19 -2.70 -4.78
CA PRO A 156 11.02 -3.88 -5.61
C PRO A 156 9.58 -4.44 -5.57
N ALA A 157 8.90 -4.30 -4.45
CA ALA A 157 7.52 -4.75 -4.29
C ALA A 157 6.52 -3.79 -4.94
N LEU A 158 6.77 -2.48 -4.87
CA LEU A 158 5.99 -1.45 -5.56
C LEU A 158 6.04 -1.64 -7.07
N ALA A 159 7.24 -1.86 -7.62
CA ALA A 159 7.43 -2.09 -9.05
C ALA A 159 6.88 -3.45 -9.55
N ALA A 160 6.73 -4.44 -8.65
CA ALA A 160 6.17 -5.75 -8.99
C ALA A 160 4.64 -5.79 -8.94
N ALA A 161 4.01 -4.85 -8.24
CA ALA A 161 2.55 -4.79 -8.11
C ALA A 161 1.88 -4.35 -9.42
N ASP A 162 0.59 -4.64 -9.56
CA ASP A 162 -0.20 -4.11 -10.68
C ASP A 162 -0.39 -2.59 -10.55
N VAL A 163 -0.39 -2.10 -9.31
CA VAL A 163 -0.35 -0.68 -8.97
C VAL A 163 0.55 -0.47 -7.74
N GLY A 164 1.70 0.17 -7.94
CA GLY A 164 2.57 0.63 -6.85
C GLY A 164 2.12 1.99 -6.31
N MET A 165 1.88 2.10 -5.01
CA MET A 165 1.50 3.35 -4.33
C MET A 165 2.51 3.72 -3.24
N ALA A 166 3.25 4.81 -3.43
CA ALA A 166 4.15 5.34 -2.42
C ALA A 166 3.44 6.35 -1.51
N ILE A 167 3.60 6.24 -0.19
CA ILE A 167 3.07 7.21 0.79
C ILE A 167 4.16 8.16 1.26
N GLY A 168 3.83 9.46 1.25
CA GLY A 168 4.70 10.51 1.74
C GLY A 168 5.63 11.01 0.64
N ALA A 169 5.92 12.31 0.68
CA ALA A 169 6.94 12.88 -0.19
C ALA A 169 8.33 12.44 0.30
N GLY A 170 9.24 12.10 -0.62
CA GLY A 170 10.61 12.51 -0.38
C GLY A 170 11.75 11.52 -0.61
N THR A 171 11.60 10.49 -1.45
CA THR A 171 12.80 9.89 -2.06
C THR A 171 12.60 9.73 -3.56
N ASP A 172 13.64 10.05 -4.34
CA ASP A 172 13.62 9.86 -5.79
C ASP A 172 13.34 8.39 -6.16
N ILE A 173 13.81 7.48 -5.30
CA ILE A 173 13.58 6.03 -5.42
C ILE A 173 12.08 5.70 -5.37
N ALA A 174 11.32 6.32 -4.47
CA ALA A 174 9.88 6.10 -4.36
C ALA A 174 9.12 6.63 -5.59
N ILE A 175 9.58 7.73 -6.17
CA ILE A 175 8.97 8.36 -7.37
C ILE A 175 9.24 7.50 -8.61
N GLU A 176 10.42 6.91 -8.73
CA GLU A 176 10.74 6.04 -9.87
C GLU A 176 10.06 4.66 -9.77
N ALA A 177 9.84 4.15 -8.57
CA ALA A 177 9.33 2.79 -8.37
C ALA A 177 7.80 2.68 -8.31
N ALA A 178 7.06 3.76 -8.07
CA ALA A 178 5.62 3.73 -7.86
C ALA A 178 4.82 4.42 -8.98
N ASP A 179 3.68 3.82 -9.35
CA ASP A 179 2.73 4.41 -10.31
C ASP A 179 1.98 5.62 -9.73
N TYR A 180 1.76 5.61 -8.41
CA TYR A 180 1.05 6.66 -7.69
C TYR A 180 1.83 7.14 -6.47
N VAL A 181 2.11 8.44 -6.41
CA VAL A 181 2.82 9.06 -5.28
C VAL A 181 1.84 9.92 -4.47
N LEU A 182 1.56 9.50 -3.24
CA LEU A 182 0.71 10.20 -2.30
C LEU A 182 1.53 11.29 -1.60
N MET A 183 1.37 12.53 -2.05
CA MET A 183 2.14 13.69 -1.55
C MET A 183 2.00 13.91 -0.04
N ARG A 184 0.86 13.51 0.54
CA ARG A 184 0.60 13.64 1.97
C ARG A 184 0.89 12.32 2.65
N ASN A 185 1.41 12.38 3.86
CA ASN A 185 1.62 11.19 4.70
C ASN A 185 0.30 10.74 5.37
N ASN A 186 -0.76 10.57 4.57
CA ASN A 186 -2.12 10.25 5.01
C ASN A 186 -2.66 9.04 4.24
N LEU A 187 -3.06 7.98 4.96
CA LEU A 187 -3.56 6.73 4.38
C LEU A 187 -4.92 6.88 3.68
N GLU A 188 -5.72 7.89 4.04
CA GLU A 188 -7.02 8.15 3.42
C GLU A 188 -6.92 8.46 1.92
N ASP A 189 -5.76 8.95 1.47
CA ASP A 189 -5.56 9.25 0.05
C ASP A 189 -5.50 7.96 -0.79
N VAL A 190 -5.21 6.78 -0.20
CA VAL A 190 -5.33 5.47 -0.88
C VAL A 190 -6.78 5.19 -1.25
N ILE A 191 -7.71 5.33 -0.30
CA ILE A 191 -9.16 5.21 -0.55
C ILE A 191 -9.61 6.22 -1.60
N THR A 192 -9.13 7.46 -1.48
CA THR A 192 -9.47 8.52 -2.44
C THR A 192 -9.02 8.17 -3.85
N ALA A 193 -7.83 7.60 -4.01
CA ALA A 193 -7.29 7.19 -5.31
C ALA A 193 -8.15 6.07 -5.93
N ILE A 194 -8.53 5.06 -5.14
CA ILE A 194 -9.37 3.95 -5.60
C ILE A 194 -10.78 4.44 -5.98
N ASP A 195 -11.41 5.28 -5.15
CA ASP A 195 -12.74 5.84 -5.45
C ASP A 195 -12.73 6.74 -6.70
N LEU A 196 -11.71 7.59 -6.82
CA LEU A 196 -11.52 8.44 -7.99
C LEU A 196 -11.33 7.61 -9.26
N SER A 197 -10.52 6.54 -9.19
CA SER A 197 -10.34 5.60 -10.30
C SER A 197 -11.67 4.98 -10.74
N ARG A 198 -12.46 4.43 -9.79
CA ARG A 198 -13.78 3.82 -10.09
C ARG A 198 -14.75 4.82 -10.72
N LYS A 199 -14.83 6.05 -10.20
CA LYS A 199 -15.67 7.10 -10.78
C LYS A 199 -15.21 7.53 -12.16
N THR A 200 -13.90 7.62 -12.38
CA THR A 200 -13.31 7.95 -13.69
C THR A 200 -13.64 6.86 -14.71
N PHE A 201 -13.44 5.59 -14.38
CA PHE A 201 -13.79 4.46 -15.25
C PHE A 201 -15.29 4.38 -15.54
N THR A 202 -16.14 4.65 -14.55
CA THR A 202 -17.60 4.73 -14.76
C THR A 202 -17.95 5.80 -15.79
N ARG A 203 -17.30 6.98 -15.72
CA ARG A 203 -17.48 8.06 -16.70
C ARG A 203 -16.96 7.69 -18.08
N ILE A 204 -15.80 7.02 -18.16
CA ILE A 204 -15.25 6.52 -19.43
C ILE A 204 -16.23 5.54 -20.07
N ARG A 205 -16.80 4.59 -19.31
CA ARG A 205 -17.80 3.64 -19.81
C ARG A 205 -19.04 4.36 -20.34
N LEU A 206 -19.56 5.35 -19.63
CA LEU A 206 -20.70 6.16 -20.09
C LEU A 206 -20.37 6.90 -21.39
N ASN A 207 -19.21 7.56 -21.45
CA ASN A 207 -18.76 8.27 -22.65
C ASN A 207 -18.63 7.32 -23.85
N TYR A 208 -18.13 6.11 -23.62
CA TYR A 208 -18.02 5.07 -24.65
C TYR A 208 -19.40 4.59 -25.13
N VAL A 209 -20.35 4.40 -24.22
CA VAL A 209 -21.74 4.05 -24.56
C VAL A 209 -22.38 5.14 -25.43
N PHE A 210 -22.23 6.41 -25.06
CA PHE A 210 -22.73 7.52 -25.89
C PHE A 210 -22.08 7.51 -27.27
N ALA A 211 -20.76 7.44 -27.34
CA ALA A 211 -20.03 7.42 -28.61
C ALA A 211 -20.45 6.24 -29.51
N MET A 212 -20.64 5.05 -28.93
CA MET A 212 -21.02 3.84 -29.67
C MET A 212 -22.49 3.89 -30.12
N ALA A 213 -23.41 4.37 -29.29
CA ALA A 213 -24.84 4.42 -29.61
C ALA A 213 -25.12 5.23 -30.90
N TYR A 214 -24.46 6.38 -31.08
CA TYR A 214 -24.60 7.15 -32.31
C TYR A 214 -24.14 6.38 -33.54
N ASN A 215 -22.99 5.69 -33.46
CA ASN A 215 -22.47 4.91 -34.58
C ASN A 215 -23.36 3.72 -34.91
N VAL A 216 -23.85 3.01 -33.89
CA VAL A 216 -24.77 1.88 -34.05
C VAL A 216 -26.07 2.31 -34.72
N ILE A 217 -26.56 3.53 -34.48
CA ILE A 217 -27.77 4.07 -35.13
C ILE A 217 -27.44 4.63 -36.52
N ALA A 218 -26.35 5.38 -36.67
CA ALA A 218 -26.03 6.09 -37.91
C ALA A 218 -25.61 5.16 -39.05
N ILE A 219 -24.88 4.07 -38.76
CA ILE A 219 -24.38 3.14 -39.78
C ILE A 219 -25.54 2.44 -40.53
N PRO A 220 -26.54 1.82 -39.87
CA PRO A 220 -27.68 1.22 -40.58
C PRO A 220 -28.52 2.24 -41.36
N ILE A 221 -28.68 3.45 -40.82
CA ILE A 221 -29.40 4.53 -41.53
C ILE A 221 -28.64 4.92 -42.80
N ALA A 222 -27.32 5.10 -42.72
CA ALA A 222 -26.48 5.42 -43.87
C ALA A 222 -26.40 4.25 -44.87
N ALA A 223 -26.46 3.00 -44.40
CA ALA A 223 -26.52 1.80 -45.22
C ALA A 223 -27.89 1.59 -45.91
N GLY A 224 -28.87 2.46 -45.65
CA GLY A 224 -30.13 2.50 -46.39
C GLY A 224 -31.27 1.68 -45.79
N VAL A 225 -31.24 1.34 -44.49
CA VAL A 225 -32.37 0.63 -43.82
C VAL A 225 -33.71 1.35 -44.02
N PHE A 226 -33.72 2.68 -44.04
CA PHE A 226 -34.94 3.49 -44.25
C PHE A 226 -35.17 3.89 -45.71
N PHE A 227 -34.29 3.48 -46.63
CA PHE A 227 -34.38 3.85 -48.04
C PHE A 227 -35.64 3.29 -48.73
N PRO A 228 -36.07 2.02 -48.53
CA PRO A 228 -37.23 1.47 -49.23
C PRO A 228 -38.56 2.10 -48.82
N SER A 229 -38.67 2.60 -47.58
CA SER A 229 -39.92 3.11 -47.00
C SER A 229 -40.01 4.63 -46.96
N LEU A 230 -38.90 5.34 -46.75
CA LEU A 230 -38.89 6.81 -46.59
C LEU A 230 -37.96 7.53 -47.59
N GLY A 231 -37.17 6.81 -48.40
CA GLY A 231 -36.22 7.43 -49.34
C GLY A 231 -35.09 8.23 -48.65
N ILE A 232 -34.88 8.02 -47.35
CA ILE A 232 -33.91 8.79 -46.55
C ILE A 232 -32.52 8.15 -46.71
N ILE A 233 -31.56 8.96 -47.16
CA ILE A 233 -30.13 8.68 -47.12
C ILE A 233 -29.51 9.68 -46.15
N LEU A 234 -28.71 9.20 -45.19
CA LEU A 234 -28.08 10.08 -44.21
C LEU A 234 -27.04 10.98 -44.91
N PRO A 235 -27.22 12.32 -44.94
CA PRO A 235 -26.25 13.20 -45.54
C PRO A 235 -24.95 13.24 -44.74
N PRO A 236 -23.77 13.36 -45.37
CA PRO A 236 -22.48 13.46 -44.65
C PRO A 236 -22.42 14.60 -43.62
N TRP A 237 -23.10 15.72 -43.87
CA TRP A 237 -23.14 16.85 -42.94
C TRP A 237 -23.90 16.53 -41.64
N VAL A 238 -24.95 15.68 -41.70
CA VAL A 238 -25.69 15.22 -40.52
C VAL A 238 -24.81 14.32 -39.66
N ALA A 239 -24.08 13.41 -40.29
CA ALA A 239 -23.08 12.59 -39.61
C ALA A 239 -22.00 13.46 -38.92
N GLY A 240 -21.52 14.50 -39.60
CA GLY A 240 -20.58 15.48 -39.02
C GLY A 240 -21.17 16.24 -37.83
N ALA A 241 -22.42 16.70 -37.92
CA ALA A 241 -23.10 17.39 -36.83
C ALA A 241 -23.31 16.49 -35.59
N CYS A 242 -23.71 15.23 -35.81
CA CYS A 242 -23.83 14.23 -34.74
C CYS A 242 -22.47 13.93 -34.08
N MET A 243 -21.40 13.83 -34.86
CA MET A 243 -20.04 13.61 -34.35
C MET A 243 -19.55 14.79 -33.49
N ALA A 244 -19.86 16.02 -33.92
CA ALA A 244 -19.55 17.22 -33.15
C ALA A 244 -20.34 17.27 -31.82
N MET A 245 -21.66 17.01 -31.86
CA MET A 245 -22.49 16.97 -30.65
C MET A 245 -22.04 15.87 -29.67
N SER A 246 -21.65 14.70 -30.18
CA SER A 246 -21.11 13.61 -29.37
C SER A 246 -19.83 14.06 -28.63
N SER A 247 -18.90 14.69 -29.33
CA SER A 247 -17.67 15.23 -28.74
C SER A 247 -17.96 16.24 -27.63
N VAL A 248 -18.90 17.16 -27.85
CA VAL A 248 -19.31 18.14 -26.83
C VAL A 248 -19.91 17.44 -25.60
N SER A 249 -20.78 16.45 -25.80
CA SER A 249 -21.40 15.70 -24.70
C SER A 249 -20.38 14.93 -23.85
N VAL A 250 -19.39 14.29 -24.51
CA VAL A 250 -18.30 13.56 -23.86
C VAL A 250 -17.38 14.50 -23.09
N VAL A 251 -17.02 15.64 -23.68
CA VAL A 251 -16.18 16.66 -23.01
C VAL A 251 -16.92 17.24 -21.80
N CYS A 252 -18.20 17.59 -21.94
CA CYS A 252 -19.02 18.06 -20.82
C CYS A 252 -19.11 17.01 -19.70
N SER A 253 -19.35 15.73 -20.05
CA SER A 253 -19.38 14.62 -19.10
C SER A 253 -18.05 14.45 -18.36
N SER A 254 -16.92 14.56 -19.06
CA SER A 254 -15.58 14.49 -18.47
C SER A 254 -15.29 15.69 -17.58
N LEU A 255 -15.70 16.90 -17.96
CA LEU A 255 -15.52 18.11 -17.15
C LEU A 255 -16.29 18.06 -15.82
N LEU A 256 -17.37 17.27 -15.72
CA LEU A 256 -18.08 17.05 -14.46
C LEU A 256 -17.22 16.36 -13.40
N LEU A 257 -16.16 15.61 -13.78
CA LEU A 257 -15.18 15.08 -12.81
C LEU A 257 -14.46 16.19 -12.04
N ARG A 258 -14.38 17.44 -12.55
CA ARG A 258 -13.85 18.59 -11.78
C ARG A 258 -14.69 18.91 -10.54
N ARG A 259 -15.94 18.45 -10.48
CA ARG A 259 -16.82 18.59 -9.31
C ARG A 259 -16.72 17.40 -8.35
N TYR A 260 -15.79 16.47 -8.60
CA TYR A 260 -15.52 15.37 -7.69
C TYR A 260 -15.21 15.91 -6.29
N ARG A 261 -15.85 15.28 -5.30
CA ARG A 261 -15.54 15.48 -3.88
C ARG A 261 -15.00 14.17 -3.35
N LYS A 262 -13.90 14.26 -2.60
CA LYS A 262 -13.34 13.11 -1.88
C LYS A 262 -14.45 12.45 -1.05
N PRO A 263 -14.56 11.12 -1.07
CA PRO A 263 -15.50 10.44 -0.21
C PRO A 263 -15.10 10.72 1.24
N ARG A 264 -16.10 11.01 2.09
CA ARG A 264 -15.87 11.09 3.52
C ARG A 264 -15.86 9.68 4.07
N LEU A 265 -14.88 9.35 4.90
CA LEU A 265 -14.82 8.03 5.55
C LEU A 265 -16.07 7.73 6.37
N THR A 266 -16.68 8.74 6.99
CA THR A 266 -17.99 8.60 7.65
C THR A 266 -19.09 8.12 6.72
N ALA A 267 -19.08 8.55 5.45
CA ALA A 267 -20.05 8.11 4.46
C ALA A 267 -19.77 6.70 3.94
N ILE A 268 -18.49 6.32 3.77
CA ILE A 268 -18.10 4.95 3.39
C ILE A 268 -18.43 3.97 4.51
N LEU A 269 -18.17 4.38 5.75
CA LEU A 269 -18.36 3.55 6.93
C LEU A 269 -19.80 3.55 7.43
N GLU A 270 -20.73 4.27 6.80
CA GLU A 270 -22.13 4.42 7.25
C GLU A 270 -22.21 4.84 8.73
N ILE A 271 -21.20 5.57 9.23
CA ILE A 271 -21.19 6.05 10.60
C ILE A 271 -22.13 7.23 10.67
N VAL A 272 -23.29 7.03 11.32
CA VAL A 272 -24.19 8.11 11.69
C VAL A 272 -23.46 8.94 12.74
N VAL A 273 -23.03 10.14 12.35
CA VAL A 273 -22.57 11.15 13.30
C VAL A 273 -23.84 11.78 13.88
N GLU A 274 -24.26 11.32 15.05
CA GLU A 274 -25.19 12.08 15.91
C GLU A 274 -24.50 13.32 16.49
#